data_AF-A0A3G9GY14-F1
#
_entry.id   AF-A0A3G9GY14-F1
#
_cell.length_a   1.000
_cell.length_b   1.000
_cell.length_c   1.000
_cell.angle_alpha   90.00
_cell.angle_beta   90.00
_cell.angle_gamma   90.00
#
_symmetry.space_group_name_H-M   'P 1'
#
loop_
_entity.id
_entity.type
_entity.pdbx_description
1 polymer ?
#
loop_
_entity_poly.entity_id
_entity_poly.type
_entity_poly.pdbx_seq_one_letter_code
_entity_poly.pdbx_strand_id
1 'polypeptide(L)'
;MELLEIKQKVFQAERDYMSDLKERLQSDLKDAMRQKDTFKRDVVRFVMSAIKQIEVDERKELSDADIEAILVKQIKQRNDSIAQFKEGGREDLVEKNERELEILRSYLPEPMSEDEVRKIVSEIIAQTGAAGMKDMGKVMGAAKAKIGSRAEGRVINAIAKELLNS
;
A
#
# COMPACT_ATOMS: atom_id res chain seq x y z
N MET A 1 1.85 -38.04 -17.08
CA MET A 1 2.39 -37.25 -15.96
C MET A 1 2.77 -35.84 -16.41
N GLU A 2 3.46 -35.70 -17.54
CA GLU A 2 3.93 -34.42 -18.10
C GLU A 2 2.85 -33.33 -18.33
N LEU A 3 1.66 -33.70 -18.83
CA LEU A 3 0.53 -32.77 -19.05
C LEU A 3 -0.05 -32.19 -17.73
N LEU A 4 0.04 -32.93 -16.63
CA LEU A 4 -0.44 -32.48 -15.32
C LEU A 4 0.54 -31.48 -14.69
N GLU A 5 1.85 -31.75 -14.84
CA GLU A 5 2.91 -30.85 -14.40
C GLU A 5 2.94 -29.54 -15.18
N ILE A 6 2.70 -29.58 -16.50
CA ILE A 6 2.57 -28.36 -17.32
C ILE A 6 1.38 -27.53 -16.86
N LYS A 7 0.21 -28.16 -16.62
CA LYS A 7 -0.97 -27.44 -16.11
C LYS A 7 -0.73 -26.85 -14.72
N GLN A 8 -0.04 -27.56 -13.84
CA GLN A 8 0.33 -27.04 -12.52
C GLN A 8 1.32 -25.88 -12.61
N LYS A 9 2.32 -25.95 -13.50
CA LYS A 9 3.28 -24.85 -13.72
C LYS A 9 2.64 -23.63 -14.36
N VAL A 10 1.73 -23.82 -15.33
CA VAL A 10 0.96 -22.72 -15.93
C VAL A 10 0.04 -22.10 -14.88
N PHE A 11 -0.69 -22.90 -14.11
CA PHE A 11 -1.56 -22.40 -13.04
C PHE A 11 -0.77 -21.67 -11.94
N GLN A 12 0.41 -22.19 -11.58
CA GLN A 12 1.28 -21.53 -10.61
C GLN A 12 1.85 -20.24 -11.18
N ALA A 13 2.29 -20.21 -12.45
CA ALA A 13 2.77 -19.00 -13.11
C ALA A 13 1.66 -17.95 -13.29
N GLU A 14 0.41 -18.37 -13.58
CA GLU A 14 -0.75 -17.48 -13.62
C GLU A 14 -1.07 -16.89 -12.24
N ARG A 15 -0.89 -17.68 -11.17
CA ARG A 15 -1.05 -17.21 -9.79
C ARG A 15 0.08 -16.27 -9.38
N ASP A 16 1.31 -16.57 -9.78
CA ASP A 16 2.49 -15.72 -9.54
C ASP A 16 2.43 -14.42 -10.38
N TYR A 17 1.66 -14.42 -11.48
CA TYR A 17 1.39 -13.25 -12.33
C TYR A 17 0.24 -12.39 -11.79
N MET A 18 -0.65 -12.98 -10.99
CA MET A 18 -1.77 -12.30 -10.36
C MET A 18 -1.35 -11.77 -8.98
N SER A 19 -1.60 -10.49 -8.72
CA SER A 19 -1.33 -9.90 -7.40
C SER A 19 -2.03 -10.68 -6.28
N ASP A 20 -1.27 -11.25 -5.35
CA ASP A 20 -1.77 -11.96 -4.16
C ASP A 20 -2.73 -11.05 -3.35
N LEU A 21 -2.41 -9.75 -3.30
CA LEU A 21 -3.25 -8.76 -2.63
C LEU A 21 -4.60 -8.54 -3.35
N LYS A 22 -4.59 -8.50 -4.69
CA LYS A 22 -5.81 -8.41 -5.50
C LYS A 22 -6.68 -9.66 -5.30
N GLU A 23 -6.09 -10.85 -5.28
CA GLU A 23 -6.82 -12.09 -5.02
C GLU A 23 -7.46 -12.08 -3.63
N ARG A 24 -6.71 -11.64 -2.61
CA ARG A 24 -7.23 -11.47 -1.24
C ARG A 24 -8.41 -10.51 -1.19
N LEU A 25 -8.31 -9.33 -1.83
CA LEU A 25 -9.42 -8.37 -1.92
C LEU A 25 -10.65 -8.97 -2.61
N GLN A 26 -10.47 -9.77 -3.67
CA GLN A 26 -11.58 -10.45 -4.35
C GLN A 26 -12.23 -11.52 -3.48
N SER A 27 -11.44 -12.31 -2.75
CA SER A 27 -11.97 -13.31 -1.81
C SER A 27 -12.78 -12.65 -0.71
N ASP A 28 -12.21 -11.63 -0.07
CA ASP A 28 -12.84 -10.88 1.00
C ASP A 28 -14.14 -10.19 0.57
N LEU A 29 -14.21 -9.70 -0.67
CA LEU A 29 -15.46 -9.16 -1.23
C LEU A 29 -16.54 -10.23 -1.32
N LYS A 30 -16.20 -11.44 -1.80
CA LYS A 30 -17.15 -12.57 -1.88
C LYS A 30 -17.61 -12.97 -0.48
N ASP A 31 -16.70 -13.02 0.49
CA ASP A 31 -17.03 -13.39 1.86
C ASP A 31 -17.91 -12.35 2.54
N ALA A 32 -17.63 -11.05 2.35
CA ALA A 32 -18.49 -9.98 2.84
C ALA A 32 -19.91 -10.07 2.24
N MET A 33 -20.04 -10.44 0.96
CA MET A 33 -21.35 -10.69 0.34
C MET A 33 -22.09 -11.88 0.96
N ARG A 34 -21.39 -13.00 1.23
CA ARG A 34 -21.97 -14.19 1.86
C ARG A 34 -22.44 -13.92 3.29
N GLN A 35 -21.62 -13.19 4.05
CA GLN A 35 -21.89 -12.82 5.44
C GLN A 35 -22.88 -11.66 5.57
N LYS A 36 -23.30 -11.05 4.45
CA LYS A 36 -24.12 -9.84 4.41
C LYS A 36 -23.49 -8.66 5.16
N ASP A 37 -22.16 -8.63 5.24
CA ASP A 37 -21.41 -7.47 5.72
C ASP A 37 -21.37 -6.40 4.62
N THR A 38 -22.43 -5.59 4.57
CA THR A 38 -22.58 -4.55 3.55
C THR A 38 -21.50 -3.48 3.66
N PHE A 39 -21.01 -3.21 4.87
CA PHE A 39 -20.00 -2.17 5.10
C PHE A 39 -18.66 -2.60 4.52
N LYS A 40 -18.12 -3.77 4.91
CA LYS A 40 -16.88 -4.29 4.33
C LYS A 40 -16.99 -4.50 2.83
N ARG A 41 -18.13 -5.02 2.36
CA ARG A 41 -18.40 -5.19 0.93
C ARG A 41 -18.24 -3.89 0.15
N ASP A 42 -18.79 -2.79 0.64
CA ASP A 42 -18.79 -1.52 -0.08
C ASP A 42 -17.40 -0.86 -0.07
N VAL A 43 -16.66 -0.95 1.04
CA VAL A 43 -15.27 -0.50 1.14
C VAL A 43 -14.37 -1.27 0.18
N VAL A 44 -14.41 -2.60 0.24
CA VAL A 44 -13.56 -3.45 -0.62
C VAL A 44 -13.95 -3.29 -2.09
N ARG A 45 -15.24 -3.15 -2.42
CA ARG A 45 -15.68 -2.90 -3.80
C ARG A 45 -15.11 -1.57 -4.33
N PHE A 46 -15.10 -0.52 -3.52
CA PHE A 46 -14.54 0.77 -3.92
C PHE A 46 -13.04 0.67 -4.24
N VAL A 47 -12.27 -0.07 -3.42
CA VAL A 47 -10.85 -0.36 -3.71
C VAL A 47 -10.71 -1.14 -5.02
N MET A 48 -11.48 -2.21 -5.21
CA MET A 48 -11.46 -3.02 -6.42
C MET A 48 -11.80 -2.22 -7.69
N SER A 49 -12.74 -1.28 -7.60
CA SER A 49 -13.06 -0.36 -8.70
C SER A 49 -11.89 0.58 -9.02
N ALA A 50 -11.21 1.12 -8.00
CA ALA A 50 -10.02 1.97 -8.22
C ALA A 50 -8.87 1.21 -8.88
N ILE A 51 -8.62 -0.03 -8.44
CA ILE A 51 -7.66 -0.95 -9.08
C ILE A 51 -8.04 -1.15 -10.55
N LYS A 52 -9.29 -1.55 -10.81
CA LYS A 52 -9.75 -1.85 -12.18
C LYS A 52 -9.67 -0.62 -13.09
N GLN A 53 -9.98 0.56 -12.57
CA GLN A 53 -9.89 1.81 -13.33
C GLN A 53 -8.45 2.04 -13.81
N ILE A 54 -7.48 1.94 -12.91
CA ILE A 54 -6.06 2.15 -13.25
C ILE A 54 -5.56 1.08 -14.24
N GLU A 55 -5.95 -0.19 -14.07
CA GLU A 55 -5.60 -1.25 -15.02
C GLU A 55 -6.12 -0.98 -16.43
N VAL A 56 -7.34 -0.44 -16.54
CA VAL A 56 -7.95 -0.07 -17.81
C VAL A 56 -7.26 1.14 -18.42
N ASP A 57 -7.01 2.17 -17.62
CA ASP A 57 -6.41 3.43 -18.07
C ASP A 57 -4.95 3.24 -18.51
N GLU A 58 -4.18 2.48 -17.74
CA GLU A 58 -2.76 2.21 -18.02
C GLU A 58 -2.53 0.97 -18.87
N ARG A 59 -3.59 0.21 -19.18
CA ARG A 59 -3.55 -1.06 -19.95
C ARG A 59 -2.49 -2.04 -19.41
N LYS A 60 -2.42 -2.14 -18.08
CA LYS A 60 -1.49 -3.01 -17.37
C LYS A 60 -2.19 -3.75 -16.24
N GLU A 61 -1.60 -4.84 -15.79
CA GLU A 61 -1.98 -5.45 -14.50
C GLU A 61 -1.20 -4.76 -13.38
N LEU A 62 -1.86 -4.57 -12.23
CA LEU A 62 -1.22 -3.96 -11.08
C LEU A 62 -0.49 -5.01 -10.24
N SER A 63 0.73 -4.67 -9.85
CA SER A 63 1.47 -5.41 -8.83
C SER A 63 0.90 -5.16 -7.44
N ASP A 64 1.29 -5.98 -6.46
CA ASP A 64 0.97 -5.73 -5.05
C ASP A 64 1.42 -4.33 -4.60
N ALA A 65 2.61 -3.91 -5.00
CA ALA A 65 3.13 -2.58 -4.67
C ALA A 65 2.27 -1.44 -5.24
N ASP A 66 1.73 -1.60 -6.46
CA ASP A 66 0.80 -0.64 -7.04
C ASP A 66 -0.51 -0.57 -6.24
N ILE A 67 -1.04 -1.72 -5.81
CA ILE A 67 -2.27 -1.82 -5.03
C ILE A 67 -2.09 -1.26 -3.62
N GLU A 68 -0.97 -1.55 -2.96
CA GLU A 68 -0.61 -0.95 -1.68
C GLU A 68 -0.55 0.58 -1.80
N ALA A 69 0.01 1.12 -2.89
CA ALA A 69 0.05 2.56 -3.11
C ALA A 69 -1.36 3.17 -3.26
N ILE A 70 -2.30 2.46 -3.89
CA ILE A 70 -3.72 2.86 -3.95
C ILE A 70 -4.34 2.86 -2.54
N LEU A 71 -4.12 1.81 -1.75
CA LEU A 71 -4.63 1.71 -0.38
C LEU A 71 -4.09 2.84 0.50
N VAL A 72 -2.78 3.11 0.47
CA VAL A 72 -2.15 4.23 1.19
C VAL A 72 -2.78 5.57 0.79
N LYS A 73 -3.02 5.80 -0.50
CA LYS A 73 -3.71 7.01 -0.98
C LYS A 73 -5.13 7.11 -0.42
N GLN A 74 -5.89 6.02 -0.40
CA GLN A 74 -7.25 6.02 0.15
C GLN A 74 -7.25 6.28 1.66
N ILE A 75 -6.36 5.64 2.42
CA ILE A 75 -6.18 5.87 3.86
C ILE A 75 -5.94 7.35 4.14
N LYS A 76 -5.05 7.98 3.35
CA LYS A 76 -4.79 9.41 3.48
C LYS A 76 -6.05 10.25 3.25
N GLN A 77 -6.80 9.97 2.20
CA GLN A 77 -8.06 10.69 1.92
C GLN A 77 -9.08 10.56 3.07
N ARG A 78 -9.12 9.40 3.76
CA ARG A 78 -9.99 9.20 4.93
C ARG A 78 -9.49 10.00 6.13
N ASN A 79 -8.18 10.01 6.40
CA ASN A 79 -7.60 10.86 7.44
C ASN A 79 -7.89 12.35 7.20
N ASP A 80 -7.70 12.82 5.97
CA ASP A 80 -7.99 14.21 5.58
C ASP A 80 -9.49 14.52 5.78
N SER A 81 -10.37 13.59 5.42
CA SER A 81 -11.83 13.72 5.61
C SER A 81 -12.23 13.70 7.08
N ILE A 82 -11.61 12.84 7.90
CA ILE A 82 -11.84 12.79 9.36
C ILE A 82 -11.50 14.14 9.98
N ALA A 83 -10.37 14.75 9.63
CA ALA A 83 -10.00 16.07 10.15
C ALA A 83 -11.07 17.12 9.81
N GLN A 84 -11.55 17.15 8.57
CA GLN A 84 -12.60 18.06 8.12
C GLN A 84 -13.95 17.81 8.81
N PHE A 85 -14.33 16.55 9.00
CA PHE A 85 -15.59 16.21 9.67
C PHE A 85 -15.55 16.49 11.17
N LYS A 86 -14.38 16.31 11.82
CA LYS A 86 -14.16 16.73 13.22
C LYS A 86 -14.33 18.24 13.36
N GLU A 87 -13.74 19.03 12.47
CA GLU A 87 -13.91 20.48 12.45
C GLU A 87 -15.38 20.90 12.24
N GLY A 88 -16.10 20.16 11.40
CA GLY A 88 -17.52 20.40 11.13
C GLY A 88 -18.51 19.79 12.14
N GLY A 89 -18.04 19.16 13.22
CA GLY A 89 -18.91 18.52 14.23
C GLY A 89 -19.73 17.32 13.70
N ARG A 90 -19.26 16.64 12.65
CA ARG A 90 -19.93 15.52 11.99
C ARG A 90 -19.38 14.17 12.48
N GLU A 91 -19.63 13.86 13.76
CA GLU A 91 -19.10 12.65 14.41
C GLU A 91 -19.55 11.36 13.72
N ASP A 92 -20.76 11.34 13.15
CA ASP A 92 -21.27 10.21 12.36
C ASP A 92 -20.37 9.88 11.16
N LEU A 93 -19.80 10.90 10.52
CA LEU A 93 -18.89 10.73 9.39
C LEU A 93 -17.47 10.41 9.86
N VAL A 94 -17.07 10.88 11.04
CA VAL A 94 -15.80 10.51 11.67
C VAL A 94 -15.77 9.02 11.95
N GLU A 95 -16.74 8.50 12.70
CA GLU A 95 -16.85 7.08 13.05
C GLU A 95 -16.89 6.20 11.79
N LYS A 96 -17.64 6.63 10.78
CA LYS A 96 -17.68 5.93 9.49
C LYS A 96 -16.30 5.83 8.85
N ASN A 97 -15.56 6.93 8.75
CA ASN A 97 -14.23 6.95 8.12
C ASN A 97 -13.21 6.17 8.95
N GLU A 98 -13.29 6.21 10.28
CA GLU A 98 -12.42 5.42 11.17
C GLU A 98 -12.63 3.92 10.95
N ARG A 99 -13.88 3.46 10.79
CA ARG A 99 -14.17 2.08 10.41
C ARG A 99 -13.69 1.71 9.00
N GLU A 100 -13.77 2.64 8.04
CA GLU A 100 -13.19 2.41 6.71
C GLU A 100 -11.66 2.25 6.80
N LEU A 101 -11.00 3.06 7.63
CA LEU A 101 -9.55 3.01 7.84
C LEU A 101 -9.10 1.65 8.39
N GLU A 102 -9.80 1.09 9.38
CA GLU A 102 -9.49 -0.22 9.94
C GLU A 102 -9.48 -1.31 8.85
N ILE A 103 -10.49 -1.31 7.98
CA ILE A 103 -10.58 -2.27 6.87
C ILE A 103 -9.43 -2.06 5.89
N LEU A 104 -9.15 -0.82 5.47
CA LEU A 104 -8.08 -0.55 4.51
C LEU A 104 -6.70 -0.92 5.07
N ARG A 105 -6.43 -0.61 6.35
CA ARG A 105 -5.17 -0.96 7.02
C ARG A 105 -4.97 -2.46 7.14
N SER A 106 -6.04 -3.25 7.23
CA SER A 106 -5.92 -4.72 7.30
C SER A 106 -5.32 -5.37 6.04
N TYR A 107 -5.26 -4.62 4.92
CA TYR A 107 -4.68 -5.05 3.66
C TYR A 107 -3.23 -4.56 3.45
N LEU A 108 -2.70 -3.73 4.35
CA LEU A 108 -1.33 -3.24 4.27
C LEU A 108 -0.44 -3.95 5.28
N PRO A 109 0.88 -4.05 5.01
CA PRO A 109 1.83 -4.42 6.04
C PRO A 109 1.86 -3.36 7.15
N GLU A 110 2.35 -3.77 8.33
CA GLU A 110 2.45 -2.87 9.47
C GLU A 110 3.29 -1.62 9.12
N PRO A 111 2.75 -0.41 9.33
CA PRO A 111 3.45 0.82 9.03
C PRO A 111 4.66 0.95 9.96
N MET A 112 5.77 1.41 9.41
CA MET A 112 6.97 1.70 10.16
C MET A 112 6.84 3.05 10.88
N SER A 113 7.36 3.10 12.10
CA SER A 113 7.58 4.34 12.82
C SER A 113 8.70 5.18 12.17
N GLU A 114 8.72 6.48 12.47
CA GLU A 114 9.77 7.38 11.97
C GLU A 114 11.17 6.92 12.37
N ASP A 115 11.35 6.41 13.58
CA ASP A 115 12.62 5.90 14.09
C ASP A 115 13.10 4.66 13.35
N GLU A 116 12.19 3.73 13.02
CA GLU A 116 12.52 2.55 12.21
C GLU A 116 12.90 2.95 10.78
N VAL A 117 12.19 3.93 10.19
CA VAL A 117 12.55 4.47 8.88
C VAL A 117 13.93 5.11 8.93
N ARG A 118 14.20 5.95 9.94
CA ARG A 118 15.50 6.59 10.15
C ARG A 118 16.63 5.60 10.28
N LYS A 119 16.42 4.53 11.05
CA LYS A 119 17.39 3.44 11.17
C LYS A 119 17.69 2.79 9.81
N ILE A 120 16.66 2.41 9.05
CA ILE A 120 16.86 1.81 7.72
C ILE A 120 17.58 2.76 6.76
N VAL A 121 17.20 4.04 6.73
CA VAL A 121 17.83 5.03 5.85
C VAL A 121 19.30 5.24 6.23
N SER A 122 19.61 5.30 7.53
CA SER A 122 21.00 5.39 8.01
C SER A 122 21.84 4.17 7.60
N GLU A 123 21.30 2.95 7.75
CA GLU A 123 21.96 1.72 7.27
C GLU A 123 22.24 1.79 5.76
N ILE A 124 21.28 2.28 4.97
CA ILE A 124 21.43 2.42 3.52
C ILE A 124 22.52 3.44 3.18
N ILE A 125 22.56 4.58 3.86
CA ILE A 125 23.61 5.60 3.65
C ILE A 125 24.99 4.98 3.89
N ALA A 126 25.16 4.25 5.00
CA ALA A 126 26.41 3.56 5.33
C ALA A 126 26.79 2.50 4.28
N GLN A 127 25.84 1.65 3.86
CA GLN A 127 26.08 0.60 2.86
C GLN A 127 26.40 1.16 1.47
N THR A 128 25.79 2.29 1.12
CA THR A 128 25.97 2.91 -0.19
C THR A 128 27.17 3.85 -0.24
N GLY A 129 27.76 4.21 0.90
CA GLY A 129 28.82 5.22 0.99
C GLY A 129 28.35 6.62 0.56
N ALA A 130 27.04 6.89 0.66
CA ALA A 130 26.48 8.19 0.32
C ALA A 130 27.05 9.27 1.26
N ALA A 131 27.57 10.35 0.69
CA ALA A 131 28.32 11.37 1.44
C ALA A 131 27.70 12.77 1.35
N GLY A 132 26.49 12.88 0.79
CA GLY A 132 25.73 14.13 0.80
C GLY A 132 24.57 14.13 -0.17
N MET A 133 23.95 15.31 -0.32
CA MET A 133 22.73 15.51 -1.12
C MET A 133 22.82 15.07 -2.59
N LYS A 134 24.03 15.05 -3.18
CA LYS A 134 24.26 14.52 -4.54
C LYS A 134 23.88 13.04 -4.67
N ASP A 135 23.93 12.29 -3.57
CA ASP A 135 23.66 10.85 -3.52
C ASP A 135 22.20 10.54 -3.14
N MET A 136 21.36 11.57 -2.99
CA MET A 136 19.95 11.45 -2.60
C MET A 136 19.19 10.44 -3.46
N GLY A 137 19.38 10.47 -4.78
CA GLY A 137 18.71 9.53 -5.69
C GLY A 137 19.03 8.07 -5.39
N LYS A 138 20.30 7.78 -5.05
CA LYS A 138 20.76 6.43 -4.69
C LYS A 138 20.13 5.95 -3.39
N VAL A 139 20.16 6.80 -2.35
CA VAL A 139 19.58 6.50 -1.04
C VAL A 139 18.07 6.31 -1.14
N MET A 140 17.37 7.20 -1.85
CA MET A 140 15.93 7.11 -2.05
C MET A 140 15.52 5.85 -2.82
N GLY A 141 16.27 5.46 -3.85
CA GLY A 141 16.00 4.25 -4.62
C GLY A 141 16.09 3.00 -3.74
N ALA A 142 17.18 2.86 -2.99
CA ALA A 142 17.37 1.73 -2.07
C ALA A 142 16.35 1.74 -0.92
N ALA A 143 16.04 2.91 -0.35
CA ALA A 143 15.10 3.02 0.76
C ALA A 143 13.69 2.66 0.32
N LYS A 144 13.22 3.15 -0.83
CA LYS A 144 11.90 2.77 -1.37
C LYS A 144 11.81 1.28 -1.67
N ALA A 145 12.88 0.68 -2.19
CA ALA A 145 12.90 -0.76 -2.45
C ALA A 145 12.85 -1.59 -1.15
N LYS A 146 13.51 -1.14 -0.07
CA LYS A 146 13.56 -1.86 1.22
C LYS A 146 12.32 -1.62 2.09
N ILE A 147 11.76 -0.41 2.06
CA ILE A 147 10.64 -0.01 2.94
C ILE A 147 9.28 -0.27 2.28
N GLY A 148 9.19 -0.14 0.95
CA GLY A 148 7.93 -0.32 0.23
C GLY A 148 6.84 0.65 0.72
N SER A 149 5.62 0.13 0.86
CA SER A 149 4.44 0.87 1.33
C SER A 149 4.41 1.12 2.84
N ARG A 150 5.36 0.56 3.60
CA ARG A 150 5.38 0.64 5.07
C ARG A 150 5.70 2.03 5.61
N ALA A 151 6.20 2.94 4.77
CA ALA A 151 6.32 4.34 5.10
C ALA A 151 6.07 5.22 3.88
N GLU A 152 5.57 6.43 4.11
CA GLU A 152 5.35 7.38 3.02
C GLU A 152 6.68 7.84 2.41
N GLY A 153 6.72 7.93 1.08
CA GLY A 153 7.91 8.42 0.38
C GLY A 153 8.33 9.84 0.79
N ARG A 154 7.41 10.65 1.31
CA ARG A 154 7.72 11.99 1.87
C ARG A 154 8.48 11.89 3.19
N VAL A 155 8.09 10.95 4.07
CA VAL A 155 8.78 10.69 5.34
C VAL A 155 10.19 10.17 5.06
N ILE A 156 10.31 9.18 4.17
CA ILE A 156 11.62 8.67 3.73
C ILE A 156 12.50 9.79 3.17
N ASN A 157 11.93 10.69 2.34
CA ASN A 157 12.66 11.81 1.76
C ASN A 157 13.11 12.84 2.81
N ALA A 158 12.24 13.21 3.74
CA ALA A 158 12.55 14.16 4.80
C ALA A 158 13.72 13.66 5.67
N ILE A 159 13.65 12.41 6.11
CA ILE A 159 14.69 11.74 6.90
C ILE A 159 15.99 11.62 6.13
N ALA A 160 15.95 11.15 4.87
CA ALA A 160 17.15 11.04 4.04
C ALA A 160 17.82 12.41 3.84
N LYS A 161 17.04 13.47 3.65
CA LYS A 161 17.54 14.84 3.51
C LYS A 161 18.18 15.34 4.80
N GLU A 162 17.62 15.04 5.95
CA GLU A 162 18.20 15.40 7.24
C GLU A 162 19.55 14.69 7.46
N LEU A 163 19.58 13.37 7.24
CA LEU A 163 20.77 12.54 7.45
C LEU A 163 21.91 12.84 6.46
N LEU A 164 21.60 13.29 5.23
CA LEU A 164 22.61 13.63 4.20
C LEU A 164 23.09 15.08 4.24
N ASN A 165 22.43 15.96 5.02
CA ASN A 165 22.89 17.32 5.27
C ASN A 165 23.65 17.46 6.60
N SER A 166 23.69 16.39 7.40
CA SER A 166 24.48 16.30 8.63
C SER A 166 25.90 15.88 8.32
#